data_AF-A0A2T1G3N2-F1
#
_entry.id   AF-A0A2T1G3N2-F1
#
_cell.length_a   1.000
_cell.length_b   1.000
_cell.length_c   1.000
_cell.angle_alpha   90.00
_cell.angle_beta   90.00
_cell.angle_gamma   90.00
#
_symmetry.space_group_name_H-M   'P 1'
#
loop_
_entity.id
_entity.type
_entity.pdbx_description
1 polymer ?
#
loop_
_entity_poly.entity_id
_entity_poly.type
_entity_poly.pdbx_seq_one_letter_code
_entity_poly.pdbx_strand_id
1 'polypeptide(L)'
;MKSLVRLGAILGIVGSTLLGPSLIGKMSALALPEPQILEKLRSVPVFTITDATGAPLIATVPKQGQGQTGNASVAGIFISQKDAQAFVEQLKTRNPQLAASVRVMPVSLGEIYQLTQANKGKPDQVQFAFVPAPQQVQSAKTVLQQTGQQVNEFNGVPLFLARGGPENGYLTIQRGQQEVIPLFFNKEELLGMVERFKQQQPTVTATIKIEVVNLESVLEALRTENDPFLTQMILVPSRESLEFVRSLQPAGAGQSPQVAPARPAPSSPAR
;
A
#
# COMPACT_ATOMS: atom_id res chain seq x y z
N MET A 1 -53.57 48.19 -28.26
CA MET A 1 -54.36 47.46 -29.27
C MET A 1 -53.59 47.49 -30.59
N LYS A 2 -53.47 46.33 -31.25
CA LYS A 2 -53.22 46.11 -32.70
C LYS A 2 -51.79 46.28 -33.25
N SER A 3 -51.16 45.11 -33.37
CA SER A 3 -50.12 44.61 -34.30
C SER A 3 -49.99 45.29 -35.67
N LEU A 4 -48.76 45.32 -36.20
CA LEU A 4 -48.48 45.03 -37.61
C LEU A 4 -47.17 44.23 -37.77
N VAL A 5 -47.30 43.10 -38.46
CA VAL A 5 -46.24 42.21 -38.97
C VAL A 5 -45.79 42.69 -40.35
N ARG A 6 -44.52 42.48 -40.71
CA ARG A 6 -44.00 42.03 -42.04
C ARG A 6 -42.46 41.98 -42.00
N LEU A 7 -41.83 40.80 -41.97
CA LEU A 7 -41.38 39.98 -43.12
C LEU A 7 -40.49 40.74 -44.12
N GLY A 8 -39.19 40.44 -44.07
CA GLY A 8 -38.19 40.79 -45.07
C GLY A 8 -36.96 39.90 -44.89
N ALA A 9 -36.90 38.81 -45.67
CA ALA A 9 -35.79 37.89 -45.74
C ALA A 9 -34.68 38.44 -46.63
N ILE A 10 -33.41 38.38 -46.20
CA ILE A 10 -32.26 38.30 -47.13
C ILE A 10 -31.21 37.34 -46.57
N LEU A 11 -30.92 36.34 -47.40
CA LEU A 11 -29.90 35.30 -47.27
C LEU A 11 -28.49 35.90 -47.35
N GLY A 12 -27.63 35.50 -46.41
CA GLY A 12 -26.18 35.68 -46.49
C GLY A 12 -25.50 34.44 -45.92
N ILE A 13 -24.88 33.66 -46.81
CA ILE A 13 -24.21 32.39 -46.53
C ILE A 13 -23.07 32.64 -45.53
N VAL A 14 -23.21 32.14 -44.29
CA VAL A 14 -22.06 31.95 -43.41
C VAL A 14 -21.71 30.47 -43.45
N GLY A 15 -20.55 30.18 -44.02
CA GLY A 15 -20.01 28.85 -44.20
C GLY A 15 -20.05 28.05 -42.91
N SER A 16 -20.68 26.88 -43.00
CA SER A 16 -20.77 25.91 -41.92
C SER A 16 -19.43 25.21 -41.75
N THR A 17 -18.49 25.81 -41.02
CA THR A 17 -17.59 24.99 -40.22
C THR A 17 -18.40 24.51 -39.04
N LEU A 18 -18.98 23.32 -39.16
CA LEU A 18 -19.37 22.54 -37.99
C LEU A 18 -18.09 22.36 -37.17
N LEU A 19 -17.88 23.28 -36.22
CA LEU A 19 -17.19 22.99 -34.99
C LEU A 19 -18.00 21.87 -34.34
N GLY A 20 -17.73 20.63 -34.79
CA GLY A 20 -18.22 19.46 -34.11
C GLY A 20 -17.81 19.62 -32.65
N PRO A 21 -18.74 19.47 -31.70
CA PRO A 21 -18.34 19.44 -30.30
C PRO A 21 -17.32 18.33 -30.22
N SER A 22 -16.06 18.73 -30.02
CA SER A 22 -15.01 17.82 -29.67
C SER A 22 -15.52 17.09 -28.44
N LEU A 23 -15.98 15.86 -28.66
CA LEU A 23 -16.16 14.83 -27.66
C LEU A 23 -14.77 14.46 -27.14
N ILE A 24 -14.03 15.44 -26.62
CA ILE A 24 -13.12 15.22 -25.53
C ILE A 24 -14.06 14.98 -24.37
N GLY A 25 -14.62 13.75 -24.36
CA GLY A 25 -15.26 13.20 -23.20
C GLY A 25 -14.32 13.50 -22.06
N LYS A 26 -14.88 14.06 -20.98
CA LYS A 26 -14.22 14.10 -19.69
C LYS A 26 -13.82 12.66 -19.41
N MET A 27 -12.60 12.27 -19.77
CA MET A 27 -11.93 11.15 -19.17
C MET A 27 -11.69 11.65 -17.76
N SER A 28 -12.74 11.55 -16.93
CA SER A 28 -12.60 11.56 -15.49
C SER A 28 -11.56 10.49 -15.24
N ALA A 29 -10.36 10.94 -14.92
CA ALA A 29 -9.27 10.02 -14.74
C ALA A 29 -9.62 9.24 -13.47
N LEU A 30 -10.04 7.99 -13.70
CA LEU A 30 -10.57 7.12 -12.66
C LEU A 30 -9.41 6.75 -11.73
N ALA A 31 -9.67 6.67 -10.43
CA ALA A 31 -8.71 6.13 -9.47
C ALA A 31 -8.23 4.73 -9.91
N LEU A 32 -7.14 4.23 -9.29
CA LEU A 32 -6.61 2.94 -9.70
C LEU A 32 -7.68 1.83 -9.61
N PRO A 33 -7.81 0.98 -10.64
CA PRO A 33 -8.70 -0.18 -10.58
C PRO A 33 -8.35 -1.07 -9.39
N GLU A 34 -9.36 -1.59 -8.70
CA GLU A 34 -9.18 -2.43 -7.51
C GLU A 34 -8.17 -3.58 -7.71
N PRO A 35 -8.15 -4.34 -8.82
CA PRO A 35 -7.13 -5.35 -9.05
C PRO A 35 -5.69 -4.80 -9.03
N GLN A 36 -5.47 -3.57 -9.51
CA GLN A 36 -4.14 -2.94 -9.48
C GLN A 36 -3.74 -2.52 -8.06
N ILE A 37 -4.71 -2.06 -7.25
CA ILE A 37 -4.49 -1.78 -5.83
C ILE A 37 -4.06 -3.08 -5.13
N LEU A 38 -4.82 -4.17 -5.31
CA LEU A 38 -4.51 -5.46 -4.70
C LEU A 38 -3.14 -6.01 -5.11
N GLU A 39 -2.78 -5.87 -6.38
CA GLU A 39 -1.45 -6.22 -6.90
C GLU A 39 -0.31 -5.47 -6.21
N LYS A 40 -0.51 -4.18 -5.85
CA LYS A 40 0.47 -3.39 -5.11
C LYS A 40 0.58 -3.81 -3.64
N LEU A 41 -0.54 -4.22 -3.04
CA LEU A 41 -0.61 -4.53 -1.60
C LEU A 41 -0.30 -6.00 -1.28
N ARG A 42 -0.47 -6.93 -2.23
CA ARG A 42 -0.30 -8.38 -1.99
C ARG A 42 1.10 -8.77 -1.53
N SER A 43 2.14 -8.04 -1.95
CA SER A 43 3.53 -8.36 -1.63
C SER A 43 3.96 -7.84 -0.25
N VAL A 44 3.07 -7.14 0.46
CA VAL A 44 3.35 -6.56 1.77
C VAL A 44 2.77 -7.46 2.86
N PRO A 45 3.60 -8.27 3.55
CA PRO A 45 3.14 -8.97 4.72
C PRO A 45 2.90 -7.99 5.87
N VAL A 46 1.77 -8.20 6.54
CA VAL A 46 1.42 -7.62 7.84
C VAL A 46 0.99 -8.74 8.76
N PHE A 47 0.88 -8.48 10.06
CA PHE A 47 0.72 -9.51 11.06
C PHE A 47 -0.51 -9.24 11.90
N THR A 48 -1.34 -10.27 12.04
CA THR A 48 -2.49 -10.22 12.94
C THR A 48 -2.37 -11.34 13.97
N ILE A 49 -3.08 -11.20 15.08
CA ILE A 49 -3.10 -12.19 16.15
C ILE A 49 -4.41 -12.95 15.98
N THR A 50 -4.33 -14.26 15.81
CA THR A 50 -5.51 -15.10 15.58
C THR A 50 -5.57 -16.23 16.58
N ASP A 51 -6.75 -16.83 16.72
CA ASP A 51 -6.88 -18.14 17.31
C ASP A 51 -6.37 -19.27 16.38
N ALA A 52 -6.55 -20.52 16.82
CA ALA A 52 -6.16 -21.70 16.05
C ALA A 52 -6.94 -21.88 14.72
N THR A 53 -8.14 -21.31 14.61
CA THR A 53 -8.97 -21.34 13.40
C THR A 53 -8.62 -20.24 12.40
N GLY A 54 -7.82 -19.26 12.82
CA GLY A 54 -7.45 -18.09 12.02
C GLY A 54 -8.37 -16.88 12.24
N ALA A 55 -9.30 -16.95 13.20
CA ALA A 55 -10.15 -15.79 13.53
C ALA A 55 -9.32 -14.74 14.29
N PRO A 56 -9.43 -13.44 13.93
CA PRO A 56 -8.62 -12.39 14.54
C PRO A 56 -9.04 -12.13 15.99
N LEU A 57 -8.07 -11.79 16.83
CA LEU A 57 -8.30 -11.28 18.18
C LEU A 57 -8.91 -9.89 18.10
N ILE A 58 -10.17 -9.77 18.53
CA ILE A 58 -10.94 -8.53 18.51
C ILE A 58 -10.98 -7.92 19.91
N ALA A 59 -10.66 -6.63 20.01
CA ALA A 59 -10.86 -5.82 21.19
C ALA A 59 -12.11 -4.94 21.04
N THR A 60 -12.84 -4.76 22.14
CA THR A 60 -13.97 -3.83 22.21
C THR A 60 -13.47 -2.53 22.83
N VAL A 61 -13.49 -1.44 22.08
CA VAL A 61 -13.04 -0.11 22.55
C VAL A 61 -14.20 0.89 22.52
N PRO A 62 -14.28 1.84 23.47
CA PRO A 62 -15.26 2.92 23.39
C PRO A 62 -15.06 3.73 22.11
N LYS A 63 -16.15 4.09 21.41
CA LYS A 63 -16.05 5.00 20.26
C LYS A 63 -15.56 6.36 20.72
N GLN A 64 -14.56 6.93 20.03
CA GLN A 64 -14.01 8.25 20.34
C GLN A 64 -14.58 9.31 19.38
N GLY A 65 -15.07 10.43 19.94
CA GLY A 65 -15.58 11.57 19.17
C GLY A 65 -16.81 12.21 19.84
N GLN A 66 -16.98 13.52 19.64
CA GLN A 66 -18.14 14.25 20.18
C GLN A 66 -19.44 13.67 19.62
N GLY A 67 -20.35 13.24 20.50
CA GLY A 67 -21.65 12.68 20.14
C GLY A 67 -21.65 11.20 19.74
N GLN A 68 -20.51 10.50 19.83
CA GLN A 68 -20.47 9.05 19.59
C GLN A 68 -20.73 8.28 20.88
N THR A 69 -21.75 7.42 20.87
CA THR A 69 -22.06 6.48 21.96
C THR A 69 -21.89 5.04 21.49
N GLY A 70 -21.46 4.16 22.41
CA GLY A 70 -21.26 2.73 22.14
C GLY A 70 -19.79 2.31 21.94
N ASN A 71 -19.60 1.05 21.57
CA ASN A 71 -18.29 0.43 21.40
C ASN A 71 -17.99 0.13 19.93
N ALA A 72 -16.71 0.04 19.59
CA ALA A 72 -16.19 -0.43 18.31
C ALA A 72 -15.43 -1.74 18.52
N SER A 73 -15.62 -2.69 17.61
CA SER A 73 -14.82 -3.90 17.49
C SER A 73 -13.56 -3.59 16.68
N VAL A 74 -12.39 -3.81 17.24
CA VAL A 74 -11.09 -3.48 16.62
C VAL A 74 -10.20 -4.71 16.57
N ALA A 75 -9.63 -5.01 15.41
CA ALA A 75 -8.57 -6.00 15.25
C ALA A 75 -7.24 -5.28 14.95
N GLY A 76 -6.19 -5.62 15.69
CA GLY A 76 -4.85 -5.05 15.50
C GLY A 76 -4.10 -5.70 14.34
N ILE A 77 -3.56 -4.87 13.45
CA ILE A 77 -2.74 -5.28 12.30
C ILE A 77 -1.35 -4.69 12.46
N PHE A 78 -0.40 -5.49 12.92
CA PHE A 78 0.97 -5.10 13.16
C PHE A 78 1.76 -5.07 11.86
N ILE A 79 2.53 -4.00 11.67
CA ILE A 79 3.45 -3.88 10.52
C ILE A 79 4.71 -4.72 10.71
N SER A 80 5.07 -5.01 11.97
CA SER A 80 6.28 -5.71 12.40
C SER A 80 5.91 -7.04 13.05
N GLN A 81 6.54 -8.13 12.61
CA GLN A 81 6.27 -9.45 13.18
C GLN A 81 6.75 -9.53 14.63
N LYS A 82 7.92 -8.97 14.89
CA LYS A 82 8.52 -8.87 16.23
C LYS A 82 7.60 -8.13 17.19
N ASP A 83 6.97 -7.04 16.76
CA ASP A 83 6.07 -6.27 17.62
C ASP A 83 4.76 -7.02 17.88
N ALA A 84 4.24 -7.75 16.87
CA ALA A 84 3.12 -8.67 17.07
C ALA A 84 3.45 -9.77 18.09
N GLN A 85 4.65 -10.36 17.99
CA GLN A 85 5.11 -11.38 18.92
C GLN A 85 5.28 -10.80 20.33
N ALA A 86 5.88 -9.62 20.45
CA ALA A 86 6.05 -8.93 21.72
C ALA A 86 4.70 -8.66 22.41
N PHE A 87 3.65 -8.33 21.65
CA PHE A 87 2.30 -8.21 22.18
C PHE A 87 1.78 -9.55 22.73
N VAL A 88 1.96 -10.66 22.02
CA VAL A 88 1.57 -12.00 22.51
C VAL A 88 2.36 -12.38 23.76
N GLU A 89 3.66 -12.07 23.82
CA GLU A 89 4.47 -12.29 25.03
C GLU A 89 3.96 -11.47 26.22
N GLN A 90 3.56 -10.21 26.00
CA GLN A 90 2.94 -9.39 27.05
C GLN A 90 1.58 -9.97 27.51
N LEU A 91 0.81 -10.57 26.60
CA LEU A 91 -0.42 -11.26 26.96
C LEU A 91 -0.16 -12.44 27.89
N LYS A 92 0.97 -13.16 27.78
CA LYS A 92 1.28 -14.28 28.69
C LYS A 92 1.29 -13.85 30.15
N THR A 93 1.71 -12.60 30.43
CA THR A 93 1.71 -12.05 31.78
C THR A 93 0.34 -11.48 32.18
N ARG A 94 -0.38 -10.84 31.26
CA ARG A 94 -1.65 -10.14 31.56
C ARG A 94 -2.88 -11.05 31.53
N ASN A 95 -2.90 -12.01 30.62
CA ASN A 95 -3.97 -12.98 30.40
C ASN A 95 -3.39 -14.29 29.81
N PRO A 96 -2.82 -15.17 30.66
CA PRO A 96 -2.16 -16.40 30.21
C PRO A 96 -3.07 -17.34 29.41
N GLN A 97 -4.37 -17.39 29.76
CA GLN A 97 -5.35 -18.24 29.08
C GLN A 97 -5.56 -17.78 27.63
N LEU A 98 -5.72 -16.48 27.41
CA LEU A 98 -5.83 -15.92 26.07
C LEU A 98 -4.53 -16.08 25.29
N ALA A 99 -3.38 -15.85 25.93
CA ALA A 99 -2.09 -15.98 25.27
C ALA A 99 -1.83 -17.42 24.77
N ALA A 100 -2.34 -18.43 25.46
CA ALA A 100 -2.21 -19.84 25.06
C ALA A 100 -3.10 -20.22 23.87
N SER A 101 -4.16 -19.45 23.57
CA SER A 101 -5.09 -19.74 22.48
C SER A 101 -4.82 -18.95 21.20
N VAL A 102 -3.87 -18.01 21.23
CA VAL A 102 -3.58 -17.12 20.10
C VAL A 102 -2.15 -17.29 19.55
N ARG A 103 -1.98 -16.92 18.29
CA ARG A 103 -0.69 -16.92 17.58
C ARG A 103 -0.59 -15.74 16.63
N VAL A 104 0.63 -15.36 16.29
CA VAL A 104 0.89 -14.39 15.22
C VAL A 104 0.72 -15.10 13.88
N MET A 105 -0.12 -14.55 13.00
CA MET A 105 -0.29 -15.01 11.63
C MET A 105 0.08 -13.90 10.64
N PRO A 106 0.89 -14.19 9.60
CA PRO A 106 1.09 -13.28 8.50
C PRO A 106 -0.12 -13.30 7.57
N VAL A 107 -0.51 -12.12 7.12
CA VAL A 107 -1.52 -11.89 6.08
C VAL A 107 -0.99 -10.82 5.13
N SER A 108 -1.55 -10.73 3.91
CA SER A 108 -1.15 -9.65 3.01
C SER A 108 -1.90 -8.36 3.34
N LEU A 109 -1.26 -7.21 3.13
CA LEU A 109 -1.93 -5.92 3.23
C LEU A 109 -3.11 -5.81 2.25
N GLY A 110 -3.02 -6.50 1.10
CA GLY A 110 -4.12 -6.58 0.13
C GLY A 110 -5.35 -7.29 0.70
N GLU A 111 -5.16 -8.36 1.46
CA GLU A 111 -6.26 -9.06 2.14
C GLU A 111 -6.91 -8.18 3.21
N ILE A 112 -6.10 -7.48 4.02
CA ILE A 112 -6.62 -6.52 5.00
C ILE A 112 -7.39 -5.39 4.32
N TYR A 113 -6.90 -4.90 3.18
CA TYR A 113 -7.61 -3.91 2.37
C TYR A 113 -8.98 -4.44 1.92
N GLN A 114 -9.04 -5.65 1.34
CA GLN A 114 -10.31 -6.26 0.92
C GLN A 114 -11.27 -6.45 2.08
N LEU A 115 -10.80 -6.98 3.21
CA LEU A 115 -11.62 -7.19 4.41
C LEU A 115 -12.16 -5.87 4.95
N THR A 116 -11.34 -4.81 4.96
CA THR A 116 -11.76 -3.47 5.37
C THR A 116 -12.87 -2.97 4.46
N GLN A 117 -12.73 -3.10 3.14
CA GLN A 117 -13.73 -2.68 2.16
C GLN A 117 -15.03 -3.48 2.29
N ALA A 118 -14.93 -4.80 2.44
CA ALA A 118 -16.08 -5.69 2.58
C ALA A 118 -16.84 -5.49 3.92
N ASN A 119 -16.17 -4.97 4.95
CA ASN A 119 -16.77 -4.75 6.27
C ASN A 119 -17.38 -3.34 6.45
N LYS A 120 -17.08 -2.39 5.56
CA LYS A 120 -17.60 -1.01 5.65
C LYS A 120 -19.14 -1.00 5.67
N GLY A 121 -19.71 -0.33 6.67
CA GLY A 121 -21.14 -0.09 6.79
C GLY A 121 -21.95 -1.26 7.36
N LYS A 122 -21.30 -2.35 7.77
CA LYS A 122 -21.98 -3.46 8.45
C LYS A 122 -22.23 -3.16 9.94
N PRO A 123 -23.33 -3.67 10.54
CA PRO A 123 -23.63 -3.44 11.95
C PRO A 123 -22.59 -4.05 12.90
N ASP A 124 -21.96 -5.14 12.49
CA ASP A 124 -20.89 -5.87 13.17
C ASP A 124 -19.50 -5.56 12.60
N GLN A 125 -19.33 -4.39 11.98
CA GLN A 125 -18.07 -3.98 11.37
C GLN A 125 -16.90 -4.06 12.36
N VAL A 126 -15.90 -4.86 12.00
CA VAL A 126 -14.58 -4.87 12.64
C VAL A 126 -13.70 -3.81 11.97
N GLN A 127 -13.14 -2.92 12.77
CA GLN A 127 -12.15 -1.95 12.33
C GLN A 127 -10.76 -2.58 12.41
N PHE A 128 -10.03 -2.59 11.30
CA PHE A 128 -8.65 -3.02 11.28
C PHE A 128 -7.74 -1.83 11.58
N ALA A 129 -7.11 -1.83 12.75
CA ALA A 129 -6.23 -0.76 13.19
C ALA A 129 -4.77 -1.15 12.94
N PHE A 130 -4.08 -0.39 12.09
CA PHE A 130 -2.67 -0.61 11.86
C PHE A 130 -1.84 -0.21 13.08
N VAL A 131 -0.94 -1.08 13.49
CA VAL A 131 0.00 -0.87 14.61
C VAL A 131 1.40 -0.67 14.01
N PRO A 132 1.92 0.58 13.99
CA PRO A 132 3.22 0.86 13.44
C PRO A 132 4.34 0.36 14.36
N ALA A 133 5.52 0.09 13.78
CA ALA A 133 6.73 -0.15 14.56
C ALA A 133 7.13 1.14 15.32
N PRO A 134 7.25 1.11 16.66
CA PRO A 134 7.53 2.32 17.46
C PRO A 134 8.81 3.07 17.04
N GLN A 135 9.86 2.33 16.67
CA GLN A 135 11.11 2.91 16.17
C GLN A 135 10.91 3.71 14.88
N GLN A 136 10.02 3.25 13.99
CA GLN A 136 9.75 3.92 12.72
C GLN A 136 8.88 5.16 12.94
N VAL A 137 7.96 5.15 13.90
CA VAL A 137 7.22 6.36 14.33
C VAL A 137 8.20 7.43 14.84
N GLN A 138 9.17 7.04 15.68
CA GLN A 138 10.18 7.97 16.16
C GLN A 138 11.06 8.51 15.03
N SER A 139 11.46 7.64 14.10
CA SER A 139 12.23 8.02 12.91
C SER A 139 11.47 9.01 12.02
N ALA A 140 10.17 8.82 11.83
CA ALA A 140 9.30 9.72 11.10
C ALA A 140 9.23 11.11 11.75
N LYS A 141 9.02 11.16 13.07
CA LYS A 141 9.05 12.43 13.83
C LYS A 141 10.36 13.18 13.64
N THR A 142 11.50 12.48 13.72
CA THR A 142 12.82 13.10 13.49
C THR A 142 12.95 13.66 12.08
N VAL A 143 12.49 12.95 11.05
CA VAL A 143 12.55 13.47 9.66
C VAL A 143 11.68 14.72 9.52
N LEU A 144 10.45 14.71 10.04
CA LEU A 144 9.54 15.84 9.94
C LEU A 144 10.09 17.09 10.66
N GLN A 145 10.68 16.91 11.84
CA GLN A 145 11.37 17.97 12.59
C GLN A 145 12.55 18.56 11.81
N GLN A 146 13.35 17.72 11.14
CA GLN A 146 14.47 18.17 10.29
C GLN A 146 14.00 19.00 9.09
N THR A 147 12.77 18.77 8.62
CA THR A 147 12.15 19.55 7.54
C THR A 147 11.40 20.81 8.04
N GLY A 148 11.54 21.16 9.32
CA GLY A 148 10.94 22.35 9.92
C GLY A 148 9.48 22.17 10.39
N GLN A 149 8.94 20.96 10.35
CA GLN A 149 7.60 20.68 10.85
C GLN A 149 7.61 20.41 12.36
N GLN A 150 6.78 21.12 13.11
CA GLN A 150 6.57 20.83 14.53
C GLN A 150 5.61 19.64 14.67
N VAL A 151 6.16 18.47 14.95
CA VAL A 151 5.39 17.23 15.08
C VAL A 151 5.56 16.65 16.48
N ASN A 152 4.52 16.81 17.30
CA ASN A 152 4.46 16.21 18.65
C ASN A 152 4.13 14.71 18.57
N GLU A 153 3.24 14.35 17.64
CA GLU A 153 2.74 12.98 17.43
C GLU A 153 2.69 12.67 15.94
N PHE A 154 2.97 11.42 15.58
CA PHE A 154 2.77 10.91 14.23
C PHE A 154 1.70 9.83 14.29
N ASN A 155 0.59 10.07 13.59
CA ASN A 155 -0.56 9.18 13.58
C ASN A 155 -0.49 8.24 12.37
N GLY A 156 -0.67 6.94 12.63
CA GLY A 156 -0.67 5.87 11.61
C GLY A 156 0.73 5.35 11.27
N VAL A 157 0.84 4.68 10.12
CA VAL A 157 2.07 3.96 9.73
C VAL A 157 2.97 4.82 8.84
N PRO A 158 4.21 5.11 9.26
CA PRO A 158 5.13 5.88 8.43
C PRO A 158 5.67 5.05 7.28
N LEU A 159 5.74 5.70 6.12
CA LEU A 159 6.45 5.23 4.94
C LEU A 159 7.49 6.27 4.55
N PHE A 160 8.69 5.81 4.18
CA PHE A 160 9.82 6.67 3.85
C PHE A 160 10.13 6.58 2.36
N LEU A 161 10.35 7.72 1.72
CA LEU A 161 10.83 7.81 0.34
C LEU A 161 11.96 8.85 0.24
N ALA A 162 12.76 8.75 -0.82
CA ALA A 162 13.85 9.69 -1.07
C ALA A 162 13.54 10.57 -2.29
N ARG A 163 14.01 11.81 -2.23
CA ARG A 163 14.03 12.76 -3.36
C ARG A 163 15.41 13.36 -3.53
N GLY A 164 15.78 13.71 -4.74
CA GLY A 164 17.07 14.33 -5.00
C GLY A 164 17.30 14.65 -6.48
N GLY A 165 18.54 15.00 -6.80
CA GLY A 165 18.91 15.44 -8.15
C GLY A 165 18.48 16.88 -8.45
N PRO A 166 18.80 17.38 -9.65
CA PRO A 166 18.59 18.79 -10.04
C PRO A 166 17.14 19.26 -9.88
N GLU A 167 16.18 18.37 -10.16
CA GLU A 167 14.74 18.66 -10.13
C GLU A 167 14.08 18.27 -8.80
N ASN A 168 14.84 17.82 -7.80
CA ASN A 168 14.30 17.28 -6.54
C ASN A 168 13.21 16.19 -6.78
N GLY A 169 13.44 15.36 -7.80
CA GLY A 169 12.55 14.28 -8.22
C GLY A 169 12.59 13.09 -7.26
N TYR A 170 11.63 12.18 -7.41
CA TYR A 170 11.63 10.93 -6.65
C TYR A 170 12.86 10.09 -7.01
N LEU A 171 13.48 9.49 -6.00
CA LEU A 171 14.52 8.50 -6.22
C LEU A 171 13.84 7.17 -6.58
N THR A 172 14.21 6.61 -7.71
CA THR A 172 13.57 5.44 -8.32
C THR A 172 14.50 4.24 -8.35
N ILE A 173 13.92 3.06 -8.57
CA ILE A 173 14.67 1.83 -8.85
C ILE A 173 14.14 1.16 -10.10
N GLN A 174 15.01 0.41 -10.79
CA GLN A 174 14.62 -0.42 -11.92
C GLN A 174 14.04 -1.76 -11.45
N ARG A 175 12.84 -2.08 -11.91
CA ARG A 175 12.15 -3.36 -11.70
C ARG A 175 11.78 -3.95 -13.07
N GLY A 176 12.67 -4.79 -13.61
CA GLY A 176 12.54 -5.25 -15.00
C GLY A 176 12.74 -4.09 -15.97
N GLN A 177 11.73 -3.77 -16.76
CA GLN A 177 11.73 -2.63 -17.69
C GLN A 177 11.02 -1.39 -17.12
N GLN A 178 10.55 -1.46 -15.86
CA GLN A 178 9.79 -0.37 -15.23
C GLN A 178 10.64 0.35 -14.19
N GLU A 179 10.58 1.67 -14.22
CA GLU A 179 11.09 2.53 -13.17
C GLU A 179 9.98 2.76 -12.13
N VAL A 180 10.28 2.48 -10.87
CA VAL A 180 9.29 2.52 -9.77
C VAL A 180 9.79 3.36 -8.61
N ILE A 181 8.85 3.95 -7.86
CA ILE A 181 9.14 4.79 -6.69
C ILE A 181 8.97 3.94 -5.41
N PRO A 182 10.05 3.57 -4.72
CA PRO A 182 9.97 2.73 -3.54
C PRO A 182 9.61 3.52 -2.28
N LEU A 183 8.55 3.09 -1.58
CA LEU A 183 8.14 3.58 -0.26
C LEU A 183 8.46 2.49 0.76
N PHE A 184 9.35 2.78 1.70
CA PHE A 184 9.85 1.82 2.68
C PHE A 184 9.12 1.93 4.00
N PHE A 185 8.80 0.78 4.62
CA PHE A 185 8.33 0.74 6.01
C PHE A 185 9.46 1.02 7.03
N ASN A 186 10.72 0.76 6.65
CA ASN A 186 11.90 0.97 7.48
C ASN A 186 12.80 2.07 6.89
N LYS A 187 13.06 3.12 7.67
CA LYS A 187 13.95 4.22 7.27
C LYS A 187 15.38 3.74 6.97
N GLU A 188 15.89 2.81 7.77
CA GLU A 188 17.25 2.29 7.63
C GLU A 188 17.45 1.56 6.29
N GLU A 189 16.40 0.92 5.77
CA GLU A 189 16.45 0.23 4.48
C GLU A 189 16.45 1.23 3.31
N LEU A 190 15.69 2.32 3.42
CA LEU A 190 15.79 3.45 2.50
C LEU A 190 17.20 4.05 2.51
N LEU A 191 17.78 4.27 3.69
CA LEU A 191 19.14 4.81 3.82
C LEU A 191 20.18 3.90 3.13
N GLY A 192 20.06 2.59 3.27
CA GLY A 192 20.91 1.64 2.55
C GLY A 192 20.72 1.65 1.03
N MET A 193 19.53 2.00 0.52
CA MET A 193 19.32 2.25 -0.91
C MET A 193 19.98 3.54 -1.35
N VAL A 194 19.78 4.62 -0.60
CA VAL A 194 20.38 5.94 -0.86
C VAL A 194 21.90 5.86 -0.91
N GLU A 195 22.52 5.13 0.02
CA GLU A 195 23.98 4.99 0.06
C GLU A 195 24.51 4.26 -1.19
N ARG A 196 23.86 3.17 -1.61
CA ARG A 196 24.21 2.47 -2.86
C ARG A 196 24.02 3.35 -4.08
N PHE A 197 22.96 4.16 -4.11
CA PHE A 197 22.72 5.10 -5.19
C PHE A 197 23.86 6.13 -5.30
N LYS A 198 24.31 6.70 -4.17
CA LYS A 198 25.44 7.64 -4.13
C LYS A 198 26.75 7.01 -4.64
N GLN A 199 27.00 5.74 -4.30
CA GLN A 199 28.17 5.01 -4.77
C GLN A 199 28.15 4.75 -6.28
N GLN A 200 26.96 4.51 -6.85
CA GLN A 200 26.78 4.25 -8.28
C GLN A 200 26.77 5.52 -9.12
N GLN A 201 26.25 6.63 -8.59
CA GLN A 201 26.11 7.91 -9.30
C GLN A 201 26.66 9.08 -8.45
N PRO A 202 27.98 9.13 -8.22
CA PRO A 202 28.60 10.11 -7.34
C PRO A 202 28.46 11.58 -7.81
N THR A 203 28.21 11.80 -9.10
CA THR A 203 27.99 13.13 -9.70
C THR A 203 26.58 13.67 -9.51
N VAL A 204 25.61 12.84 -9.08
CA VAL A 204 24.18 13.20 -8.92
C VAL A 204 23.86 13.61 -7.47
N THR A 205 24.85 13.67 -6.57
CA THR A 205 24.61 13.75 -5.12
C THR A 205 24.43 15.16 -4.56
N ALA A 206 23.68 16.01 -5.25
CA ALA A 206 23.14 17.23 -4.64
C ALA A 206 21.93 16.85 -3.77
N THR A 207 22.18 16.77 -2.45
CA THR A 207 21.20 16.84 -1.36
C THR A 207 19.99 15.91 -1.50
N ILE A 208 20.20 14.60 -1.38
CA ILE A 208 19.09 13.65 -1.21
C ILE A 208 18.36 13.96 0.10
N LYS A 209 17.04 14.14 0.02
CA LYS A 209 16.14 14.37 1.15
C LYS A 209 15.27 13.15 1.37
N ILE A 210 14.94 12.88 2.63
CA ILE A 210 13.98 11.84 3.01
C ILE A 210 12.66 12.53 3.33
N GLU A 211 11.58 12.02 2.75
CA GLU A 211 10.22 12.42 3.07
C GLU A 211 9.49 11.28 3.77
N VAL A 212 8.47 11.64 4.54
CA VAL A 212 7.60 10.71 5.26
C VAL A 212 6.18 10.90 4.76
N VAL A 213 5.52 9.80 4.41
CA VAL A 213 4.09 9.76 4.13
C VAL A 213 3.41 8.74 5.06
N ASN A 214 2.09 8.84 5.18
CA ASN A 214 1.28 7.96 6.00
C ASN A 214 0.65 6.86 5.13
N LEU A 215 0.75 5.59 5.55
CA LEU A 215 0.21 4.44 4.80
C LEU A 215 -1.30 4.57 4.57
N GLU A 216 -2.06 4.93 5.61
CA GLU A 216 -3.51 5.03 5.55
C GLU A 216 -3.95 6.08 4.51
N SER A 217 -3.25 7.21 4.44
CA SER A 217 -3.43 8.21 3.38
C SER A 217 -3.07 7.66 2.00
N VAL A 218 -2.00 6.87 1.87
CA VAL A 218 -1.63 6.21 0.60
C VAL A 218 -2.73 5.22 0.16
N LEU A 219 -3.27 4.41 1.09
CA LEU A 219 -4.34 3.46 0.81
C LEU A 219 -5.62 4.16 0.35
N GLU A 220 -5.95 5.29 0.95
CA GLU A 220 -7.09 6.09 0.53
C GLU A 220 -6.84 6.73 -0.84
N ALA A 221 -5.67 7.34 -1.06
CA ALA A 221 -5.30 7.95 -2.33
C ALA A 221 -5.32 6.93 -3.49
N LEU A 222 -4.82 5.71 -3.28
CA LEU A 222 -4.92 4.62 -4.27
C LEU A 222 -6.36 4.38 -4.74
N ARG A 223 -7.35 4.61 -3.88
CA ARG A 223 -8.78 4.37 -4.14
C ARG A 223 -9.51 5.60 -4.71
N THR A 224 -9.02 6.80 -4.45
CA THR A 224 -9.76 8.05 -4.72
C THR A 224 -9.08 8.97 -5.71
N GLU A 225 -7.78 8.83 -5.92
CA GLU A 225 -6.98 9.75 -6.71
C GLU A 225 -6.48 9.09 -8.00
N ASN A 226 -6.34 9.93 -9.03
CA ASN A 226 -5.66 9.57 -10.26
C ASN A 226 -4.36 10.38 -10.35
N ASP A 227 -3.31 9.85 -9.72
CA ASP A 227 -1.96 10.42 -9.70
C ASP A 227 -0.96 9.42 -10.31
N PRO A 228 -0.13 9.82 -11.31
CA PRO A 228 0.97 9.00 -11.82
C PRO A 228 1.88 8.42 -10.74
N PHE A 229 2.12 9.16 -9.64
CA PHE A 229 2.87 8.68 -8.48
C PHE A 229 2.29 7.36 -7.93
N LEU A 230 0.97 7.30 -7.77
CA LEU A 230 0.28 6.12 -7.24
C LEU A 230 0.44 4.88 -8.14
N THR A 231 0.55 5.11 -9.45
CA THR A 231 0.78 4.05 -10.44
C THR A 231 2.23 3.55 -10.40
N GLN A 232 3.19 4.44 -10.21
CA GLN A 232 4.63 4.11 -10.21
C GLN A 232 5.15 3.63 -8.85
N MET A 233 4.45 3.92 -7.76
CA MET A 233 4.93 3.58 -6.43
C MET A 233 4.83 2.08 -6.12
N ILE A 234 5.79 1.58 -5.35
CA ILE A 234 5.75 0.26 -4.73
C ILE A 234 5.98 0.38 -3.24
N LEU A 235 5.33 -0.49 -2.45
CA LEU A 235 5.62 -0.63 -1.04
C LEU A 235 6.76 -1.64 -0.87
N VAL A 236 7.75 -1.27 -0.05
CA VAL A 236 8.90 -2.12 0.27
C VAL A 236 8.78 -2.57 1.72
N PRO A 237 8.36 -3.83 1.95
CA PRO A 237 8.24 -4.40 3.30
C PRO A 237 9.60 -4.46 3.99
N SER A 238 9.58 -4.56 5.32
CA SER A 238 10.81 -4.77 6.07
C SER A 238 11.46 -6.12 5.73
N ARG A 239 12.78 -6.20 5.82
CA ARG A 239 13.52 -7.47 5.67
C ARG A 239 13.06 -8.52 6.66
N GLU A 240 12.83 -8.11 7.91
CA GLU A 240 12.34 -8.99 8.98
C GLU A 240 11.02 -9.65 8.60
N SER A 241 10.09 -8.87 8.03
CA SER A 241 8.77 -9.39 7.68
C SER A 241 8.85 -10.34 6.49
N LEU A 242 9.72 -10.07 5.53
CA LEU A 242 9.99 -10.97 4.40
C LEU A 242 10.70 -12.26 4.84
N GLU A 243 11.67 -12.17 5.76
CA GLU A 243 12.38 -13.32 6.33
C GLU A 243 11.42 -14.23 7.09
N PHE A 244 10.52 -13.66 7.89
CA PHE A 244 9.53 -14.44 8.60
C PHE A 244 8.61 -15.22 7.63
N VAL A 245 8.04 -14.55 6.62
CA VAL A 245 7.19 -15.23 5.63
C VAL A 245 7.94 -16.33 4.88
N ARG A 246 9.23 -16.11 4.55
CA ARG A 246 10.08 -17.15 3.95
C ARG A 246 10.31 -18.33 4.88
N SER A 247 10.45 -18.10 6.19
CA SER A 247 10.68 -19.18 7.15
C SER A 247 9.47 -20.11 7.31
N LEU A 248 8.26 -19.64 6.95
CA LEU A 248 7.04 -20.45 6.94
C LEU A 248 6.88 -21.29 5.67
N GLN A 249 7.67 -21.03 4.62
CA GLN A 249 7.61 -21.84 3.40
C GLN A 249 8.33 -23.17 3.66
N PRO A 250 7.72 -24.33 3.33
CA PRO A 250 8.41 -25.61 3.40
C PRO A 250 9.68 -25.55 2.54
N ALA A 251 10.79 -26.07 3.07
CA ALA A 251 12.03 -26.24 2.32
C ALA A 251 11.78 -27.18 1.11
N GLY A 252 11.42 -26.61 -0.04
CA GLY A 252 11.03 -27.37 -1.24
C GLY A 252 10.15 -26.63 -2.25
N ALA A 253 9.49 -25.53 -1.87
CA ALA A 253 8.61 -24.80 -2.80
C ALA A 253 9.33 -23.95 -3.88
N GLY A 254 10.67 -23.95 -3.89
CA GLY A 254 11.50 -23.22 -4.86
C GLY A 254 12.11 -24.06 -5.99
N GLN A 255 11.82 -25.37 -6.06
CA GLN A 255 12.25 -26.18 -7.19
C GLN A 255 11.14 -26.21 -8.24
N SER A 256 11.34 -25.49 -9.33
CA SER A 256 10.61 -25.75 -10.58
C SER A 256 10.69 -27.26 -10.86
N PRO A 257 9.59 -27.94 -11.23
CA PRO A 257 9.69 -29.35 -11.60
C PRO A 257 10.63 -29.46 -12.79
N GLN A 258 11.83 -29.98 -12.54
CA GLN A 258 12.77 -30.36 -13.57
C GLN A 258 12.07 -31.47 -14.36
N VAL A 259 11.62 -31.13 -15.56
CA VAL A 259 11.02 -32.08 -16.51
C VAL A 259 12.03 -33.20 -16.68
N ALA A 260 11.71 -34.38 -16.19
CA ALA A 260 12.53 -35.56 -16.39
C ALA A 260 12.71 -35.75 -17.91
N PRO A 261 13.95 -35.96 -18.41
CA PRO A 261 14.16 -36.18 -19.83
C PRO A 261 13.34 -37.40 -20.26
N ALA A 262 12.52 -37.20 -21.30
CA ALA A 262 11.69 -38.24 -21.88
C ALA A 262 12.55 -39.46 -22.21
N ARG A 263 12.16 -40.63 -21.70
CA ARG A 263 12.76 -41.91 -22.11
C ARG A 263 12.54 -42.07 -23.61
N PRO A 264 13.57 -42.44 -24.40
CA PRO A 264 13.35 -42.76 -25.80
C PRO A 264 12.40 -43.95 -25.92
N ALA A 265 11.47 -43.85 -26.87
CA ALA A 265 10.54 -44.93 -27.20
C ALA A 265 11.33 -46.20 -27.61
N PRO A 266 10.87 -47.40 -27.24
CA PRO A 266 11.49 -48.64 -27.70
C PRO A 266 11.30 -48.76 -29.21
N SER A 267 12.40 -48.94 -29.93
CA SER A 267 12.41 -49.27 -31.35
C SER A 267 11.77 -50.65 -31.56
N SER A 268 10.71 -50.69 -32.38
CA SER A 268 10.16 -51.95 -32.88
C SER A 268 11.22 -52.72 -33.66
N PRO A 269 11.33 -54.05 -33.48
CA PRO A 269 12.24 -54.86 -34.27
C PRO A 269 11.71 -54.98 -35.71
N ALA A 270 12.57 -54.67 -36.67
CA ALA A 270 12.33 -54.96 -38.08
C ALA A 270 12.31 -56.48 -38.30
N ARG A 271 11.24 -56.96 -38.96
CA ARG A 271 11.23 -58.18 -39.76
C ARG A 271 10.39 -57.94 -40.99
#